data_AF-A0A929CS34-F1
#
_entry.id   AF-A0A929CS34-F1
#
_cell.length_a   1.000
_cell.length_b   1.000
_cell.length_c   1.000
_cell.angle_alpha   90.00
_cell.angle_beta   90.00
_cell.angle_gamma   90.00
#
_symmetry.space_group_name_H-M   'P 1'
#
loop_
_entity.id
_entity.type
_entity.pdbx_description
1 polymer ?
#
loop_
_entity_poly.entity_id
_entity_poly.type
_entity_poly.pdbx_seq_one_letter_code
_entity_poly.pdbx_strand_id
1 'polypeptide(L)'
;MIIQYASDLHLEFPQNEEFFKANQWQIEKGMSDFQVIKYKGSRFSAEQFNQLHAESMKFLEQALHHNYTDKSVVTHHVPTFYNYPEKYKGDALNEAFAVELFDLIETNGPDYWIYGHTHSNISDFEIGKTCLKTNQLSYVNYNEQIGYQNERIIKL
;
A
#
# COMPACT_ATOMS: atom_id res chain seq x y z
N MET A 1 -8.91 -14.45 16.94
CA MET A 1 -7.67 -14.91 16.25
C MET A 1 -6.50 -13.97 16.61
N ILE A 2 -5.26 -14.44 16.53
CA ILE A 2 -4.06 -13.59 16.69
C ILE A 2 -3.31 -13.59 15.36
N ILE A 3 -2.96 -12.40 14.86
CA ILE A 3 -2.14 -12.22 13.66
C ILE A 3 -0.87 -11.45 14.06
N GLN A 4 0.30 -12.04 13.86
CA GLN A 4 1.59 -11.34 13.82
C GLN A 4 1.83 -10.89 12.38
N TYR A 5 2.31 -9.66 12.18
CA TYR A 5 2.51 -9.11 10.85
C TYR A 5 3.79 -8.27 10.74
N ALA A 6 4.41 -8.33 9.57
CA ALA A 6 5.39 -7.36 9.07
C ALA A 6 4.87 -6.93 7.69
N SER A 7 4.65 -5.64 7.49
CA SER A 7 4.00 -5.14 6.26
C SER A 7 4.98 -4.68 5.18
N ASP A 8 6.28 -4.82 5.44
CA ASP A 8 7.37 -4.42 4.55
C ASP A 8 8.48 -5.48 4.51
N LEU A 9 8.72 -6.04 3.34
CA LEU A 9 9.91 -6.82 3.03
C LEU A 9 10.24 -6.61 1.54
N HIS A 10 11.43 -6.08 1.27
CA HIS A 10 11.69 -5.36 0.03
C HIS A 10 12.18 -6.24 -1.13
N LEU A 11 11.31 -6.49 -2.11
CA LEU A 11 11.66 -6.90 -3.46
C LEU A 11 10.77 -6.20 -4.51
N GLU A 12 11.34 -5.19 -5.16
CA GLU A 12 10.78 -4.45 -6.32
C GLU A 12 9.54 -3.58 -5.98
N PHE A 13 9.41 -2.39 -6.63
CA PHE A 13 8.57 -1.28 -6.15
C PHE A 13 7.66 -0.71 -7.27
N PRO A 14 6.41 -1.23 -7.38
CA PRO A 14 5.37 -0.84 -8.36
C PRO A 14 4.80 0.60 -8.30
N GLN A 15 5.62 1.57 -7.91
CA GLN A 15 5.32 2.92 -7.44
C GLN A 15 4.76 4.09 -8.33
N ASN A 16 3.55 4.16 -8.99
CA ASN A 16 3.08 5.49 -9.57
C ASN A 16 1.63 5.88 -10.07
N GLU A 17 0.52 5.19 -9.80
CA GLU A 17 -0.70 5.29 -10.63
C GLU A 17 -1.41 6.64 -11.02
N GLU A 18 -1.50 7.71 -10.22
CA GLU A 18 -2.29 8.93 -10.59
C GLU A 18 -1.47 10.09 -11.20
N PHE A 19 -0.21 10.30 -10.79
CA PHE A 19 0.74 11.21 -11.49
C PHE A 19 1.04 10.69 -12.92
N PHE A 20 0.85 9.38 -13.13
CA PHE A 20 1.06 8.63 -14.37
C PHE A 20 0.40 9.26 -15.60
N LYS A 21 -0.84 9.75 -15.49
CA LYS A 21 -1.62 10.25 -16.65
C LYS A 21 -1.04 11.49 -17.31
N ALA A 22 -0.22 12.27 -16.59
CA ALA A 22 0.51 13.41 -17.15
C ALA A 22 2.01 13.14 -17.36
N ASN A 23 2.58 12.09 -16.75
CA ASN A 23 4.04 11.94 -16.61
C ASN A 23 4.59 10.53 -16.95
N GLN A 24 3.77 9.67 -17.57
CA GLN A 24 4.06 8.25 -17.89
C GLN A 24 5.51 7.93 -18.26
N TRP A 25 6.09 8.71 -19.19
CA TRP A 25 7.45 8.50 -19.68
C TRP A 25 8.55 8.68 -18.61
N GLN A 26 8.36 9.57 -17.64
CA GLN A 26 9.32 9.73 -16.54
C GLN A 26 9.29 8.53 -15.58
N ILE A 27 8.12 7.91 -15.44
CA ILE A 27 7.86 6.86 -14.45
C ILE A 27 8.30 5.50 -14.96
N GLU A 28 8.00 5.16 -16.22
CA GLU A 28 8.57 3.98 -16.88
C GLU A 28 10.11 4.01 -16.95
N LYS A 29 10.72 5.17 -16.65
CA LYS A 29 12.15 5.39 -16.44
C LYS A 29 12.60 5.44 -14.97
N GLY A 30 11.73 5.85 -14.04
CA GLY A 30 12.03 5.95 -12.61
C GLY A 30 11.88 4.63 -11.86
N MET A 31 10.91 3.81 -12.25
CA MET A 31 10.63 2.52 -11.62
C MET A 31 11.41 1.37 -12.26
N SER A 32 12.01 0.51 -11.42
CA SER A 32 12.69 -0.70 -11.88
C SER A 32 11.72 -1.73 -12.46
N ASP A 33 10.52 -1.85 -11.90
CA ASP A 33 9.48 -2.81 -12.26
C ASP A 33 9.21 -2.86 -13.76
N PHE A 34 8.88 -1.70 -14.36
CA PHE A 34 8.65 -1.60 -15.79
C PHE A 34 9.91 -1.84 -16.62
N GLN A 35 11.11 -1.92 -16.05
CA GLN A 35 12.37 -2.16 -16.76
C GLN A 35 12.83 -3.62 -16.67
N VAL A 36 12.63 -4.28 -15.52
CA VAL A 36 13.14 -5.63 -15.26
C VAL A 36 12.05 -6.71 -15.33
N ILE A 37 10.81 -6.40 -14.96
CA ILE A 37 9.72 -7.38 -14.91
C ILE A 37 9.24 -7.71 -16.33
N LYS A 38 9.03 -9.01 -16.57
CA LYS A 38 8.39 -9.52 -17.77
C LYS A 38 7.07 -10.20 -17.44
N TYR A 39 5.99 -9.71 -18.03
CA TYR A 39 4.65 -10.27 -17.90
C TYR A 39 4.23 -10.94 -19.21
N LYS A 40 3.81 -12.21 -19.13
CA LYS A 40 3.38 -13.03 -20.28
C LYS A 40 4.39 -13.05 -21.45
N GLY A 41 5.69 -12.91 -21.15
CA GLY A 41 6.81 -12.92 -22.11
C GLY A 41 7.27 -11.53 -22.59
N SER A 42 6.43 -10.50 -22.46
CA SER A 42 6.73 -9.12 -22.83
C SER A 42 7.26 -8.31 -21.64
N ARG A 43 7.86 -7.13 -21.90
CA ARG A 43 8.15 -6.12 -20.87
C ARG A 43 6.84 -5.73 -20.17
N PHE A 44 6.82 -5.71 -18.84
CA PHE A 44 5.66 -5.25 -18.06
C PHE A 44 5.43 -3.75 -18.29
N SER A 45 4.18 -3.33 -18.48
CA SER A 45 3.82 -1.94 -18.80
C SER A 45 2.88 -1.35 -17.75
N ALA A 46 2.81 -0.01 -17.69
CA ALA A 46 1.86 0.71 -16.84
C ALA A 46 0.41 0.26 -17.12
N GLU A 47 0.01 0.16 -18.40
CA GLU A 47 -1.30 -0.37 -18.81
C GLU A 47 -1.64 -1.75 -18.18
N GLN A 48 -0.66 -2.65 -18.10
CA GLN A 48 -0.83 -3.97 -17.48
C GLN A 48 -0.88 -3.89 -15.94
N PHE A 49 -0.13 -2.95 -15.34
CA PHE A 49 -0.19 -2.69 -13.90
C PHE A 49 -1.56 -2.12 -13.51
N ASN A 50 -2.02 -1.06 -14.17
CA ASN A 50 -3.33 -0.45 -13.96
C ASN A 50 -4.49 -1.44 -14.20
N GLN A 51 -4.37 -2.36 -15.17
CA GLN A 51 -5.35 -3.45 -15.32
C GLN A 51 -5.40 -4.36 -14.09
N LEU A 52 -4.23 -4.80 -13.59
CA LEU A 52 -4.15 -5.66 -12.39
C LEU A 52 -4.60 -4.92 -11.12
N HIS A 53 -4.35 -3.60 -11.03
CA HIS A 53 -4.89 -2.73 -9.99
C HIS A 53 -6.42 -2.70 -10.04
N ALA A 54 -7.03 -2.43 -11.20
CA ALA A 54 -8.49 -2.41 -11.36
C ALA A 54 -9.14 -3.78 -11.08
N GLU A 55 -8.50 -4.88 -11.46
CA GLU A 55 -8.93 -6.24 -11.10
C GLU A 55 -8.86 -6.48 -9.58
N SER A 56 -7.83 -5.96 -8.91
CA SER A 56 -7.65 -6.04 -7.45
C SER A 56 -8.64 -5.18 -6.68
N MET A 57 -8.89 -3.94 -7.13
CA MET A 57 -9.87 -3.03 -6.53
C MET A 57 -11.29 -3.59 -6.61
N LYS A 58 -11.66 -4.15 -7.76
CA LYS A 58 -12.96 -4.82 -7.94
C LYS A 58 -13.14 -6.02 -6.98
N PHE A 59 -12.08 -6.79 -6.72
CA PHE A 59 -12.12 -7.85 -5.72
C PHE A 59 -12.26 -7.27 -4.30
N LEU A 60 -11.51 -6.23 -3.97
CA LEU A 60 -11.50 -5.58 -2.67
C LEU A 60 -12.87 -4.96 -2.32
N GLU A 61 -13.49 -4.21 -3.23
CA GLU A 61 -14.85 -3.68 -3.09
C GLU A 61 -15.86 -4.82 -2.81
N GLN A 62 -15.81 -5.90 -3.60
CA GLN A 62 -16.71 -7.04 -3.45
C GLN A 62 -16.52 -7.77 -2.10
N ALA A 63 -15.28 -7.87 -1.61
CA ALA A 63 -14.97 -8.46 -0.31
C ALA A 63 -15.41 -7.55 0.85
N LEU A 64 -15.22 -6.23 0.74
CA LEU A 64 -15.66 -5.24 1.73
C LEU A 64 -17.19 -5.16 1.83
N HIS A 65 -17.89 -5.23 0.70
CA HIS A 65 -19.36 -5.26 0.65
C HIS A 65 -19.97 -6.59 1.13
N HIS A 66 -19.17 -7.64 1.34
CA HIS A 66 -19.67 -8.93 1.83
C HIS A 66 -19.83 -8.95 3.35
N ASN A 67 -20.85 -9.66 3.85
CA ASN A 67 -21.21 -9.75 5.26
C ASN A 67 -20.35 -10.77 6.05
N TYR A 68 -19.03 -10.70 5.90
CA TYR A 68 -18.11 -11.39 6.81
C TYR A 68 -18.04 -10.65 8.16
N THR A 69 -17.94 -11.39 9.26
CA THR A 69 -17.51 -10.85 10.55
C THR A 69 -15.99 -10.67 10.57
N ASP A 70 -15.49 -9.85 11.48
CA ASP A 70 -14.06 -9.78 11.85
C ASP A 70 -13.14 -9.50 10.64
N LYS A 71 -13.53 -8.52 9.80
CA LYS A 71 -12.85 -8.23 8.53
C LYS A 71 -11.52 -7.55 8.78
N SER A 72 -10.47 -8.05 8.13
CA SER A 72 -9.15 -7.40 8.08
C SER A 72 -8.65 -7.36 6.64
N VAL A 73 -8.13 -6.22 6.21
CA VAL A 73 -7.46 -6.05 4.91
C VAL A 73 -5.95 -5.93 5.13
N VAL A 74 -5.16 -6.48 4.21
CA VAL A 74 -3.70 -6.34 4.19
C VAL A 74 -3.30 -5.89 2.79
N THR A 75 -2.67 -4.73 2.69
CA THR A 75 -2.04 -4.22 1.46
C THR A 75 -0.55 -4.02 1.68
N HIS A 76 0.24 -3.99 0.60
CA HIS A 76 1.62 -3.50 0.69
C HIS A 76 1.61 -1.96 0.69
N HIS A 77 1.03 -1.36 -0.36
CA HIS A 77 0.89 0.07 -0.54
C HIS A 77 0.01 0.69 0.57
N VAL A 78 0.21 1.98 0.86
CA VAL A 78 -0.64 2.73 1.80
C VAL A 78 -2.03 2.95 1.16
N PRO A 79 -3.15 2.84 1.90
CA PRO A 79 -4.49 2.96 1.33
C PRO A 79 -5.09 4.37 1.45
N THR A 80 -4.28 5.39 1.76
CA THR A 80 -4.69 6.80 1.83
C THR A 80 -3.48 7.74 1.93
N PHE A 81 -3.64 9.01 1.57
CA PHE A 81 -2.70 10.08 1.91
C PHE A 81 -2.96 10.70 3.29
N TYR A 82 -4.05 10.33 3.97
CA TYR A 82 -4.30 10.73 5.34
C TYR A 82 -3.21 10.19 6.29
N ASN A 83 -2.58 11.08 7.07
CA ASN A 83 -1.38 10.83 7.88
C ASN A 83 -0.14 10.30 7.11
N TYR A 84 -0.07 10.49 5.79
CA TYR A 84 1.09 10.06 5.00
C TYR A 84 2.40 10.75 5.46
N PRO A 85 3.57 10.07 5.46
CA PRO A 85 4.76 10.59 6.11
C PRO A 85 5.28 11.89 5.49
N GLU A 86 5.34 12.96 6.29
CA GLU A 86 5.72 14.31 5.84
C GLU A 86 7.07 14.39 5.08
N LYS A 87 8.01 13.44 5.31
CA LYS A 87 9.28 13.36 4.58
C LYS A 87 9.15 13.17 3.06
N TYR A 88 8.00 12.71 2.58
CA TYR A 88 7.70 12.53 1.16
C TYR A 88 6.80 13.62 0.58
N LYS A 89 6.28 14.53 1.41
CA LYS A 89 5.19 15.44 1.03
C LYS A 89 5.55 16.36 -0.14
N GLY A 90 4.74 16.31 -1.20
CA GLY A 90 4.97 17.08 -2.42
C GLY A 90 5.94 16.43 -3.41
N ASP A 91 6.47 15.23 -3.13
CA ASP A 91 7.10 14.41 -4.15
C ASP A 91 6.08 14.03 -5.23
N ALA A 92 6.44 14.27 -6.48
CA ALA A 92 5.70 13.86 -7.66
C ALA A 92 5.50 12.35 -7.74
N LEU A 93 6.42 11.58 -7.14
CA LEU A 93 6.37 10.13 -7.09
C LEU A 93 5.43 9.57 -6.02
N ASN A 94 4.55 10.36 -5.37
CA ASN A 94 3.68 9.88 -4.27
C ASN A 94 2.38 9.19 -4.68
N GLU A 95 1.87 9.46 -5.87
CA GLU A 95 0.56 9.04 -6.43
C GLU A 95 0.45 7.54 -6.73
N ALA A 96 0.93 6.71 -5.81
CA ALA A 96 1.95 5.73 -6.14
C ALA A 96 2.16 4.76 -4.97
N PHE A 97 2.98 5.19 -4.00
CA PHE A 97 3.35 4.50 -2.77
C PHE A 97 2.12 4.49 -1.81
N ALA A 98 1.13 5.34 -2.10
CA ALA A 98 -0.26 5.18 -1.67
C ALA A 98 -1.24 5.08 -2.84
N VAL A 99 -2.43 4.54 -2.57
CA VAL A 99 -3.66 4.68 -3.36
C VAL A 99 -4.67 5.39 -2.46
N GLU A 100 -5.37 6.44 -2.93
CA GLU A 100 -6.32 7.15 -2.06
C GLU A 100 -7.67 6.44 -1.97
N LEU A 101 -7.92 5.77 -0.85
CA LEU A 101 -9.15 5.01 -0.58
C LEU A 101 -9.92 5.52 0.66
N PHE A 102 -9.64 6.73 1.17
CA PHE A 102 -10.28 7.28 2.38
C PHE A 102 -11.81 7.08 2.39
N ASP A 103 -12.52 7.52 1.34
CA ASP A 103 -13.98 7.44 1.25
C ASP A 103 -14.51 5.99 1.28
N LEU A 104 -13.78 5.05 0.66
CA LEU A 104 -14.10 3.62 0.67
C LEU A 104 -13.92 3.00 2.06
N ILE A 105 -12.86 3.42 2.77
CA ILE A 105 -12.56 2.96 4.14
C ILE A 105 -13.56 3.54 5.14
N GLU A 106 -13.92 4.82 5.01
CA GLU A 106 -14.91 5.46 5.86
C GLU A 106 -16.31 4.86 5.67
N THR A 107 -16.69 4.58 4.42
CA THR A 107 -18.01 4.04 4.07
C THR A 107 -18.16 2.55 4.41
N ASN A 108 -17.20 1.71 4.00
CA ASN A 108 -17.35 0.24 3.96
C ASN A 108 -16.11 -0.52 4.45
N GLY A 109 -15.21 0.14 5.19
CA GLY A 109 -13.93 -0.43 5.60
C GLY A 109 -14.00 -1.69 6.49
N PRO A 110 -12.85 -2.38 6.62
CA PRO A 110 -12.69 -3.51 7.54
C PRO A 110 -12.65 -3.02 9.00
N ASP A 111 -12.42 -3.93 9.94
CA ASP A 111 -12.16 -3.59 11.34
C ASP A 111 -10.67 -3.20 11.53
N TYR A 112 -9.79 -3.82 10.75
CA TYR A 112 -8.37 -3.45 10.64
C TYR A 112 -7.89 -3.36 9.19
N TRP A 113 -7.02 -2.38 8.89
CA TRP A 113 -6.26 -2.34 7.64
C TRP A 113 -4.77 -2.29 7.92
N ILE A 114 -4.04 -3.33 7.50
CA ILE A 114 -2.59 -3.42 7.61
C ILE A 114 -1.96 -2.93 6.31
N TYR A 115 -1.00 -2.00 6.40
CA TYR A 115 -0.27 -1.46 5.25
C TYR A 115 1.22 -1.24 5.58
N GLY A 116 2.08 -1.07 4.57
CA GLY A 116 3.52 -0.87 4.74
C GLY A 116 4.10 0.15 3.77
N HIS A 117 5.17 -0.24 3.07
CA HIS A 117 5.70 0.35 1.84
C HIS A 117 6.22 1.80 1.88
N THR A 118 6.03 2.51 2.98
CA THR A 118 6.51 3.89 3.17
C THR A 118 7.86 3.97 3.85
N HIS A 119 8.46 2.84 4.22
CA HIS A 119 9.67 2.77 5.03
C HIS A 119 9.55 3.66 6.29
N SER A 120 8.36 3.64 6.92
CA SER A 120 7.91 4.64 7.90
C SER A 120 6.86 4.12 8.88
N ASN A 121 7.27 3.73 10.08
CA ASN A 121 6.32 3.44 11.16
C ASN A 121 5.74 4.73 11.74
N ILE A 122 4.53 5.11 11.28
CA ILE A 122 3.72 6.15 11.90
C ILE A 122 2.85 5.56 13.04
N SER A 123 2.17 6.43 13.79
CA SER A 123 1.21 5.98 14.81
C SER A 123 -0.02 5.37 14.15
N ASP A 124 -0.63 4.37 14.79
CA ASP A 124 -1.92 3.83 14.35
C ASP A 124 -2.99 4.95 14.38
N PHE A 125 -3.91 4.93 13.42
CA PHE A 125 -5.00 5.90 13.29
C PHE A 125 -6.28 5.25 12.78
N GLU A 126 -7.37 6.00 12.74
CA GLU A 126 -8.69 5.49 12.38
C GLU A 126 -9.32 6.31 11.24
N ILE A 127 -10.07 5.63 10.36
CA ILE A 127 -10.94 6.23 9.34
C ILE A 127 -12.30 5.52 9.44
N GLY A 128 -13.37 6.28 9.71
CA GLY A 128 -14.67 5.71 10.08
C GLY A 128 -14.54 4.80 11.30
N LYS A 129 -14.77 3.49 11.11
CA LYS A 129 -14.56 2.44 12.12
C LYS A 129 -13.26 1.63 11.93
N THR A 130 -12.51 1.88 10.87
CA THR A 130 -11.36 1.07 10.46
C THR A 130 -10.13 1.51 11.23
N CYS A 131 -9.43 0.60 11.91
CA CYS A 131 -8.14 0.89 12.52
C CYS A 131 -6.99 0.58 11.54
N LEU A 132 -6.33 1.62 11.05
CA LEU A 132 -5.18 1.52 10.15
C LEU A 132 -3.89 1.31 10.95
N LYS A 133 -3.11 0.30 10.56
CA LYS A 133 -1.92 -0.15 11.29
C LYS A 133 -0.75 -0.48 10.37
N THR A 134 0.46 -0.26 10.89
CA THR A 134 1.70 -0.57 10.17
C THR A 134 2.75 -1.23 11.06
N ASN A 135 3.72 -1.94 10.48
CA ASN A 135 4.87 -2.56 11.16
C ASN A 135 5.97 -2.90 10.14
N GLN A 136 6.71 -1.87 9.74
CA GLN A 136 7.66 -1.90 8.64
C GLN A 136 9.07 -2.10 9.20
N LEU A 137 9.77 -3.17 8.80
CA LEU A 137 11.18 -3.40 9.17
C LEU A 137 12.12 -2.61 8.25
N SER A 138 11.78 -2.59 6.97
CA SER A 138 12.42 -1.84 5.89
C SER A 138 13.94 -2.03 5.79
N TYR A 139 14.70 -1.12 5.18
CA TYR A 139 16.14 -1.32 5.02
C TYR A 139 16.91 -0.96 6.29
N VAL A 140 17.27 -1.98 7.06
CA VAL A 140 18.13 -1.87 8.25
C VAL A 140 19.47 -1.15 7.92
N ASN A 141 20.03 -1.38 6.73
CA ASN A 141 21.27 -0.73 6.28
C ASN A 141 21.14 0.79 6.06
N TYR A 142 19.92 1.31 5.85
CA TYR A 142 19.63 2.75 5.76
C TYR A 142 19.04 3.32 7.06
N ASN A 143 19.00 2.52 8.13
CA ASN A 143 18.43 2.85 9.45
C ASN A 143 16.90 3.10 9.44
N GLU A 144 16.16 2.45 8.55
CA GLU A 144 14.72 2.65 8.37
C GLU A 144 13.85 1.87 9.37
N GLN A 145 14.42 0.92 10.12
CA GLN A 145 13.73 0.07 11.12
C GLN A 145 13.18 0.83 12.36
N ILE A 146 13.15 2.16 12.32
CA ILE A 146 12.69 3.03 13.40
C ILE A 146 11.19 2.77 13.62
N GLY A 147 10.83 2.43 14.86
CA GLY A 147 9.45 2.10 15.24
C GLY A 147 9.00 0.66 14.92
N TYR A 148 9.84 -0.16 14.28
CA TYR A 148 9.54 -1.59 14.06
C TYR A 148 9.39 -2.34 15.38
N GLN A 149 8.42 -3.25 15.45
CA GLN A 149 8.12 -4.05 16.64
C GLN A 149 7.95 -5.52 16.26
N ASN A 150 8.95 -6.35 16.57
CA ASN A 150 8.98 -7.79 16.27
C ASN A 150 7.77 -8.55 16.87
N GLU A 151 7.28 -8.13 18.03
CA GLU A 151 6.17 -8.77 18.76
C GLU A 151 4.80 -8.12 18.48
N ARG A 152 4.68 -7.25 17.45
CA ARG A 152 3.42 -6.57 17.14
C ARG A 152 2.39 -7.56 16.60
N ILE A 153 1.25 -7.59 17.28
CA ILE A 153 0.12 -8.48 16.96
C ILE A 153 -1.19 -7.70 16.92
N ILE A 154 -2.13 -8.17 16.10
CA ILE A 154 -3.55 -7.80 16.19
C ILE A 154 -4.30 -8.96 16.85
N LYS A 155 -5.23 -8.61 17.74
CA LYS A 155 -6.20 -9.54 18.32
C LYS A 155 -7.57 -9.25 17.68
N LEU A 156 -8.09 -10.26 17.00
CA LEU A 156 -9.47 -10.35 16.53
C LEU A 156 -10.27 -11.11 17.59
#